data_AF-A0A822FUH9-F1
#
_entry.id   AF-A0A822FUH9-F1
#
_cell.length_a   1.000
_cell.length_b   1.000
_cell.length_c   1.000
_cell.angle_alpha   90.00
_cell.angle_beta   90.00
_cell.angle_gamma   90.00
#
_symmetry.space_group_name_H-M   'P 1'
#
loop_
_entity.id
_entity.type
_entity.pdbx_description
1 polymer ?
#
loop_
_entity_poly.entity_id
_entity_poly.type
_entity_poly.pdbx_seq_one_letter_code
_entity_poly.pdbx_strand_id
1 'polypeptide(L)' 'PDFKNAVIVSPDAGGAKRVTSIADRLNIDFALIHKERKRANEIDSMVLVGDVTKRIAILVDDMADTCGTFECASQK' A
#
# COMPACT_ATOMS: atom_id res chain seq x y z
N PRO A 1 -21.05 8.67 -1.60
CA PRO A 1 -20.03 8.24 -2.60
C PRO A 1 -19.33 6.99 -2.06
N ASP A 2 -19.07 6.00 -2.93
CA ASP A 2 -18.73 4.64 -2.51
C ASP A 2 -17.31 4.49 -1.93
N PHE A 3 -16.49 5.55 -2.02
CA PHE A 3 -15.11 5.55 -1.51
C PHE A 3 -15.00 5.48 0.03
N LYS A 4 -16.10 5.63 0.78
CA LYS A 4 -16.06 5.49 2.25
C LYS A 4 -15.74 4.07 2.72
N ASN A 5 -15.94 3.06 1.87
CA ASN A 5 -15.52 1.68 2.12
C ASN A 5 -14.14 1.37 1.49
N ALA A 6 -13.38 2.40 1.11
CA ALA A 6 -12.04 2.23 0.56
C ALA A 6 -10.97 2.36 1.64
N VAL A 7 -9.82 1.77 1.36
CA VAL A 7 -8.59 1.87 2.14
C VAL A 7 -7.48 2.29 1.19
N ILE A 8 -6.70 3.30 1.56
CA ILE A 8 -5.58 3.73 0.72
C ILE A 8 -4.34 2.91 1.09
N VAL A 9 -3.70 2.29 0.10
CA VAL A 9 -2.60 1.36 0.32
C VAL A 9 -1.32 1.89 -0.30
N SER A 10 -0.25 1.97 0.48
CA SER A 10 1.10 2.17 -0.05
C SER A 10 1.73 0.81 -0.36
N PRO A 11 2.21 0.57 -1.59
CA PRO A 11 2.85 -0.70 -1.92
C PRO A 11 4.32 -0.77 -1.44
N ASP A 12 4.82 0.30 -0.83
CA ASP A 12 6.10 0.40 -0.12
C ASP A 12 5.99 1.29 1.12
N ALA A 13 6.81 1.05 2.14
CA ALA A 13 6.82 1.85 3.38
C ALA A 13 7.26 3.31 3.15
N GLY A 14 8.08 3.60 2.12
CA GLY A 14 8.52 4.95 1.77
C GLY A 14 7.36 5.89 1.39
N GLY A 15 6.25 5.35 0.88
CA GLY A 15 5.05 6.11 0.53
C GLY A 15 4.18 6.50 1.73
N ALA A 16 4.46 6.02 2.95
CA ALA A 16 3.55 6.14 4.10
C ALA A 16 3.05 7.57 4.35
N LYS A 17 3.95 8.56 4.35
CA LYS A 17 3.58 9.98 4.58
C LYS A 17 2.55 10.49 3.57
N ARG A 18 2.65 10.05 2.31
CA ARG A 18 1.72 10.42 1.23
C ARG A 18 0.36 9.79 1.48
N VAL A 19 0.35 8.49 1.76
CA VAL A 19 -0.88 7.71 1.88
C VAL A 19 -1.68 8.13 3.12
N THR A 20 -1.00 8.37 4.24
CA THR A 20 -1.62 8.94 5.46
C THR A 20 -2.22 10.31 5.20
N SER A 21 -1.51 11.22 4.51
CA SER A 21 -2.05 12.56 4.22
C SER A 21 -3.31 12.52 3.34
N ILE A 22 -3.42 11.58 2.41
CA ILE A 22 -4.62 11.42 1.57
C ILE A 22 -5.75 10.78 2.40
N ALA A 23 -5.43 9.77 3.20
CA ALA A 23 -6.38 9.09 4.08
C ALA A 23 -7.02 10.04 5.10
N ASP A 24 -6.21 10.90 5.74
CA ASP A 24 -6.67 11.93 6.68
C ASP A 24 -7.63 12.92 6.02
N ARG A 25 -7.32 13.35 4.79
CA ARG A 25 -8.17 14.28 4.01
C ARG A 25 -9.51 13.67 3.61
N LEU A 26 -9.53 12.37 3.35
CA LEU A 26 -10.73 11.63 2.96
C LEU A 26 -11.47 11.01 4.15
N ASN A 27 -10.87 11.07 5.34
CA ASN A 27 -11.34 10.45 6.58
C ASN A 27 -11.64 8.94 6.39
N ILE A 28 -10.67 8.24 5.82
CA ILE A 28 -10.68 6.78 5.61
C ILE A 28 -9.39 6.16 6.14
N ASP A 29 -9.38 4.84 6.31
CA ASP A 29 -8.19 4.12 6.78
C ASP A 29 -7.12 3.99 5.68
N PHE A 30 -5.89 3.72 6.10
CA PHE A 30 -4.78 3.39 5.21
C PHE A 30 -4.10 2.08 5.61
N ALA A 31 -3.39 1.47 4.66
CA ALA A 31 -2.52 0.33 4.88
C ALA A 31 -1.19 0.51 4.15
N LEU A 32 -0.16 -0.23 4.58
CA LEU A 32 1.19 -0.16 4.03
C LEU A 32 1.71 -1.57 3.80
N ILE A 33 2.42 -1.78 2.71
CA ILE A 33 3.16 -3.02 2.47
C ILE A 33 4.62 -2.75 2.78
N HIS A 34 5.12 -3.43 3.81
CA HIS A 34 6.53 -3.40 4.18
C HIS A 34 7.23 -4.61 3.57
N LYS A 35 8.26 -4.36 2.76
CA LYS A 35 9.11 -5.39 2.17
C LYS A 35 10.33 -5.59 3.06
N GLU A 36 10.44 -6.74 3.71
CA GLU A 36 11.69 -7.13 4.34
C GLU A 36 12.61 -7.72 3.28
N ARG A 37 13.82 -7.18 3.18
CA ARG A 37 14.86 -7.66 2.27
C ARG A 37 16.00 -8.25 3.08
N LYS A 38 16.38 -9.49 2.81
CA LYS A 38 17.57 -10.12 3.42
C LYS A 38 18.86 -9.53 2.84
N ARG A 39 18.86 -9.20 1.54
CA ARG A 39 19.95 -8.56 0.79
C ARG A 39 19.39 -7.66 -0.30
N ALA A 40 20.23 -6.80 -0.88
CA ALA A 40 19.85 -6.03 -2.06
C ALA A 40 19.36 -6.98 -3.17
N ASN A 41 18.15 -6.72 -3.69
CA ASN A 41 17.42 -7.54 -4.67
C ASN A 41 16.93 -8.92 -4.21
N GLU A 42 16.99 -9.25 -2.92
CA GLU A 42 16.45 -10.50 -2.37
C GLU A 42 15.34 -10.18 -1.36
N ILE A 43 14.10 -10.25 -1.83
CA ILE A 43 12.90 -10.02 -1.01
C ILE A 43 12.68 -11.27 -0.15
N ASP A 44 12.69 -11.10 1.16
CA ASP A 44 12.48 -12.19 2.11
C ASP A 44 11.00 -12.35 2.46
N SER A 45 10.32 -11.24 2.75
CA SER A 45 8.91 -11.27 3.11
C SER A 45 8.20 -9.96 2.75
N MET A 46 6.89 -10.04 2.55
CA MET A 46 6.01 -8.87 2.43
C MET A 46 4.97 -8.91 3.55
N VAL A 47 4.98 -7.87 4.38
CA VAL A 47 4.10 -7.72 5.53
C VAL A 47 3.12 -6.59 5.25
N LEU A 48 1.82 -6.89 5.36
CA LEU A 48 0.77 -5.88 5.32
C LEU A 48 0.60 -5.29 6.72
N VAL A 49 0.66 -3.97 6.82
CA VAL A 49 0.37 -3.21 8.03
C VAL A 49 -0.92 -2.43 7.81
N GLY A 50 -1.98 -2.80 8.54
CA GLY A 50 -3.34 -2.29 8.36
C GLY A 50 -4.32 -3.39 7.93
N ASP A 51 -5.61 -3.06 7.86
CA ASP A 51 -6.67 -3.99 7.43
C ASP A 51 -7.32 -3.52 6.13
N VAL A 52 -7.33 -4.42 5.14
CA VAL A 52 -7.91 -4.20 3.81
C VAL A 52 -9.09 -5.13 3.52
N THR A 53 -9.46 -5.98 4.49
CA THR A 53 -10.43 -7.06 4.30
C THR A 53 -11.81 -6.51 3.98
N LYS A 54 -12.44 -7.01 2.91
CA LYS A 54 -13.79 -6.60 2.43
C LYS A 54 -13.91 -5.09 2.10
N ARG A 55 -12.79 -4.43 1.83
CA ARG A 55 -12.72 -3.02 1.44
C ARG A 55 -12.16 -2.88 0.04
N ILE A 56 -12.38 -1.72 -0.57
CA ILE A 56 -11.78 -1.37 -1.86
C ILE A 56 -10.36 -0.86 -1.59
N ALA A 57 -9.33 -1.60 -1.99
CA ALA A 57 -7.94 -1.15 -1.87
C ALA A 57 -7.58 -0.20 -3.01
N ILE A 58 -7.16 1.02 -2.65
CA ILE A 58 -6.68 2.03 -3.61
C ILE A 58 -5.16 2.13 -3.44
N LEU A 59 -4.41 1.52 -4.36
CA LEU A 59 -2.95 1.58 -4.33
C LEU A 59 -2.47 2.95 -4.83
N VAL A 60 -1.62 3.61 -4.04
CA VAL A 60 -1.07 4.92 -4.38
C VAL A 60 0.44 4.87 -4.28
N ASP A 61 1.11 5.24 -5.37
CA ASP A 61 2.55 5.45 -5.42
C ASP A 61 2.87 6.74 -6.19
N ASP A 62 4.08 7.27 -6.07
CA ASP A 62 4.50 8.46 -6.84
C ASP A 62 4.90 8.09 -8.27
N MET A 63 5.60 6.98 -8.42
CA MET A 63 6.12 6.51 -9.69
C MET A 63 5.87 5.02 -9.84
N ALA A 64 5.42 4.64 -11.03
CA ALA A 64 5.37 3.25 -11.46
C ALA A 64 6.39 3.08 -12.60
N ASP A 65 7.41 2.26 -12.36
CA ASP A 65 8.46 1.98 -13.36
C ASP A 65 8.25 0.59 -13.96
N THR A 66 8.71 -0.47 -13.27
CA THR A 66 8.53 -1.87 -13.71
C THR A 66 7.19 -2.49 -13.29
N CYS A 67 6.37 -1.77 -12.53
CA CYS A 67 5.11 -2.23 -11.93
C CYS A 67 5.20 -3.49 -11.03
N GLY A 68 6.37 -4.12 -10.85
CA GLY A 68 6.50 -5.32 -10.02
C GLY A 68 6.10 -5.09 -8.55
N THR A 69 6.23 -3.86 -8.07
CA THR A 69 5.72 -3.45 -6.75
C THR A 69 4.19 -3.52 -6.65
N PHE A 70 3.46 -3.13 -7.71
CA PHE A 70 2.00 -3.23 -7.78
C PHE A 70 1.53 -4.67 -7.95
N GLU A 71 2.21 -5.45 -8.79
CA GLU A 71 1.90 -6.86 -8.99
C GLU A 71 2.01 -7.65 -7.68
N CYS A 72 3.12 -7.48 -6.95
CA CYS A 72 3.32 -8.06 -5.63
C CYS A 72 2.24 -7.62 -4.63
N ALA A 73 1.87 -6.34 -4.65
CA ALA A 73 0.86 -5.79 -3.75
C ALA A 73 -0.55 -6.32 -4.04
N SER A 74 -0.89 -6.56 -5.31
CA SER A 74 -2.20 -7.09 -5.71
C SER A 74 -2.43 -8.56 -5.36
N GLN A 75 -1.36 -9.31 -5.07
CA GLN A 75 -1.43 -10.73 -4.71
C GLN A 75 -1.58 -10.96 -3.20
N LYS A 76 -1.62 -9.89 -2.40
CA LYS A 76 -1.76 -9.91 -0.94
C LYS A 76 -3.19 -9.60 -0.52
#